data_AF-A0A4V3CQD6-F1
#
_entry.id   AF-A0A4V3CQD6-F1
#
_cell.length_a   1.000
_cell.length_b   1.000
_cell.length_c   1.000
_cell.angle_alpha   90.00
_cell.angle_beta   90.00
_cell.angle_gamma   90.00
#
_symmetry.space_group_name_H-M   'P 1'
#
loop_
_entity.id
_entity.type
_entity.pdbx_description
1 polymer ?
#
loop_
_entity_poly.entity_id
_entity_poly.type
_entity_poly.pdbx_seq_one_letter_code
_entity_poly.pdbx_strand_id
1 'polypeptide(L)'
;MRPPPIRSLASTGEPVQESADSGRVNSVSPGFIDTQMYRDATTDPEADARNAAQVPLGAVGHGAEVAAAVAFLASHDASYITGQDLVIDGGLVGSFPNR
;
A
#
# COMPACT_ATOMS: atom_id res chain seq x y z
N MET A 1 14.82 -21.50 -0.58
CA MET A 1 13.57 -21.13 -1.29
C MET A 1 13.97 -20.26 -2.48
N ARG A 2 13.64 -20.65 -3.71
CA ARG A 2 14.16 -20.05 -4.95
C ARG A 2 13.00 -19.34 -5.67
N PRO A 3 13.17 -18.11 -6.19
CA PRO A 3 12.08 -17.40 -6.86
C PRO A 3 11.66 -18.10 -8.17
N PRO A 4 10.39 -17.98 -8.60
CA PRO A 4 9.89 -18.66 -9.80
C PRO A 4 10.53 -18.09 -11.07
N PRO A 5 10.67 -18.90 -12.14
CA PRO A 5 11.26 -18.44 -13.39
C PRO A 5 10.27 -17.59 -14.20
N ILE A 6 10.79 -16.51 -14.79
CA ILE A 6 10.09 -15.69 -15.77
C ILE A 6 10.01 -16.50 -17.08
N ARG A 7 8.81 -16.99 -17.45
CA ARG A 7 8.63 -17.75 -18.70
C ARG A 7 8.49 -16.81 -19.89
N SER A 8 9.46 -16.90 -20.80
CA SER A 8 9.39 -16.40 -22.17
C SER A 8 8.27 -17.11 -22.93
N LEU A 9 7.42 -16.35 -23.61
CA LEU A 9 6.27 -16.84 -24.36
C LEU A 9 6.72 -17.37 -25.72
N ALA A 10 6.57 -18.68 -25.95
CA ALA A 10 6.57 -19.28 -27.28
C ALA A 10 5.22 -19.96 -27.54
N SER A 11 4.56 -19.48 -28.59
CA SER A 11 3.25 -19.86 -29.13
C SER A 11 3.09 -21.36 -29.39
N THR A 12 2.08 -22.01 -28.79
CA THR A 12 1.33 -23.13 -29.41
C THR A 12 -0.03 -23.34 -28.74
N GLY A 13 -1.12 -23.05 -29.47
CA GLY A 13 -2.32 -23.90 -29.61
C GLY A 13 -3.29 -24.21 -28.46
N GLU A 14 -3.01 -23.94 -27.19
CA GLU A 14 -4.01 -24.11 -26.11
C GLU A 14 -4.88 -22.85 -25.97
N PRO A 15 -6.16 -22.94 -25.54
CA PRO A 15 -6.90 -21.75 -25.16
C PRO A 15 -6.05 -21.06 -24.10
N VAL A 16 -5.51 -19.90 -24.46
CA VAL A 16 -4.92 -18.99 -23.50
C VAL A 16 -6.02 -18.86 -22.45
N GLN A 17 -5.79 -19.36 -21.23
CA GLN A 17 -6.40 -18.73 -20.09
C GLN A 17 -5.82 -17.33 -20.10
N GLU A 18 -6.41 -16.48 -20.93
CA GLU A 18 -6.33 -15.06 -20.83
C GLU A 18 -6.85 -14.81 -19.44
N SER A 19 -5.93 -14.65 -18.49
CA SER A 19 -6.26 -14.29 -17.12
C SER A 19 -7.25 -13.16 -17.25
N ALA A 20 -8.51 -13.40 -16.87
CA ALA A 20 -9.58 -12.43 -16.94
C ALA A 20 -9.38 -11.28 -15.92
N ASP A 21 -8.13 -10.97 -15.57
CA ASP A 21 -7.80 -9.72 -14.90
C ASP A 21 -7.82 -8.65 -15.98
N SER A 22 -9.03 -8.13 -16.24
CA SER A 22 -9.14 -6.70 -16.55
C SER A 22 -8.22 -5.98 -15.55
N GLY A 23 -7.09 -5.45 -15.99
CA GLY A 23 -6.01 -5.00 -15.11
C GLY A 23 -6.55 -4.00 -14.09
N ARG A 24 -6.85 -4.47 -12.87
CA ARG A 24 -7.37 -3.60 -11.81
C ARG A 24 -6.25 -2.64 -11.45
N VAL A 25 -6.56 -1.35 -11.48
CA VAL A 25 -5.61 -0.29 -11.13
C VAL A 25 -6.16 0.43 -9.92
N ASN A 26 -5.38 0.45 -8.85
CA ASN A 26 -5.67 1.20 -7.63
C ASN A 26 -4.40 1.95 -7.19
N SER A 27 -4.59 3.00 -6.41
CA SER A 27 -3.53 3.74 -5.73
C SER A 27 -3.56 3.42 -4.24
N VAL A 28 -2.40 3.57 -3.59
CA VAL A 28 -2.27 3.53 -2.13
C VAL A 28 -1.57 4.81 -1.70
N SER A 29 -2.17 5.53 -0.76
CA SER A 29 -1.70 6.82 -0.24
C SER A 29 -1.38 6.71 1.25
N PRO A 30 -0.14 6.37 1.63
CA PRO A 30 0.26 6.23 3.02
C PRO A 30 0.43 7.58 3.75
N GLY A 31 0.27 7.56 5.07
CA GLY A 31 0.65 8.66 5.97
C GLY A 31 2.13 8.61 6.37
N PHE A 32 2.44 8.97 7.63
CA PHE A 32 3.77 8.76 8.18
C PHE A 32 4.04 7.26 8.35
N ILE A 33 5.05 6.75 7.64
CA ILE A 33 5.46 5.34 7.69
C ILE A 33 6.95 5.25 8.00
N ASP A 34 7.32 4.43 8.99
CA ASP A 34 8.71 4.14 9.34
C ASP A 34 9.39 3.40 8.19
N THR A 35 10.13 4.18 7.40
CA THR A 35 10.93 3.76 6.27
C THR A 35 12.28 4.47 6.36
N GLN A 36 13.28 4.00 5.61
CA GLN A 36 14.56 4.71 5.57
C GLN A 36 14.40 6.17 5.13
N MET A 37 13.55 6.43 4.13
CA MET A 37 13.23 7.79 3.67
C MET A 37 12.63 8.66 4.79
N TYR A 38 11.71 8.10 5.58
CA TYR A 38 11.12 8.80 6.72
C TYR A 38 12.16 9.12 7.78
N ARG A 39 13.02 8.17 8.15
CA ARG A 39 14.07 8.37 9.16
C ARG A 39 15.13 9.37 8.73
N ASP A 40 15.51 9.34 7.45
CA ASP A 40 16.47 10.30 6.89
C ASP A 40 15.90 11.73 6.86
N ALA A 41 14.58 11.87 6.67
CA ALA A 41 13.87 13.15 6.71
C ALA A 41 13.55 13.64 8.14
N THR A 42 13.50 12.72 9.11
CA THR A 42 13.08 12.97 10.50
C THR A 42 14.29 12.89 11.42
N THR A 43 15.14 13.93 11.37
CA THR A 43 16.42 13.96 12.12
C THR A 43 16.32 14.51 13.53
N ASP A 44 15.21 15.18 13.86
CA ASP A 44 14.92 15.68 15.21
C ASP A 44 14.41 14.54 16.10
N PRO A 45 15.05 14.26 17.25
CA PRO A 45 14.60 13.25 18.20
C PRO A 45 13.14 13.38 18.67
N GLU A 46 12.55 14.58 18.63
CA GLU A 46 11.16 14.80 19.02
C GLU A 46 10.16 14.70 17.85
N ALA A 47 10.64 14.64 16.61
CA ALA A 47 9.75 14.71 15.45
C ALA A 47 8.86 13.47 15.31
N ASP A 48 9.32 12.29 15.72
CA ASP A 48 8.47 11.08 15.77
C ASP A 48 7.27 11.25 16.68
N ALA A 49 7.47 11.79 17.90
CA ALA A 49 6.40 12.05 18.84
C ALA A 49 5.42 13.10 18.28
N ARG A 50 5.93 14.14 17.61
CA ARG A 50 5.10 15.18 16.98
C ARG A 50 4.31 14.67 15.77
N ASN A 51 4.88 13.75 14.99
CA ASN A 51 4.20 13.13 13.86
C ASN A 51 3.13 12.15 14.36
N ALA A 52 3.46 11.31 15.34
CA ALA A 52 2.51 10.40 15.98
C ALA A 52 1.31 11.13 16.60
N ALA A 53 1.52 12.30 17.21
CA ALA A 53 0.45 13.11 17.79
C ALA A 53 -0.52 13.71 16.76
N GLN A 54 -0.13 13.79 15.49
CA GLN A 54 -1.01 14.23 14.39
C GLN A 54 -1.87 13.08 13.85
N VAL A 55 -1.46 11.84 14.07
CA VAL A 55 -2.17 10.64 13.63
C VAL A 55 -3.21 10.27 14.69
N PRO A 56 -4.51 10.15 14.36
CA PRO A 56 -5.54 9.74 15.32
C PRO A 56 -5.29 8.40 16.02
N LEU A 57 -4.66 7.44 15.34
CA LEU A 57 -4.21 6.18 15.95
C LEU A 57 -2.99 6.35 16.89
N GLY A 58 -2.41 7.55 16.96
CA GLY A 58 -1.36 7.91 17.91
C GLY A 58 0.02 7.34 17.59
N ALA A 59 0.25 6.86 16.36
CA ALA A 59 1.49 6.20 15.97
C ALA A 59 1.85 6.46 14.51
N VAL A 60 3.16 6.43 14.22
CA VAL A 60 3.70 6.29 12.87
C VAL A 60 3.46 4.84 12.42
N GLY A 61 2.97 4.66 11.19
CA GLY A 61 2.73 3.32 10.65
C GLY A 61 4.01 2.61 10.23
N HIS A 62 3.91 1.34 9.86
CA HIS A 62 5.01 0.50 9.41
C HIS A 62 4.80 0.06 7.97
N GLY A 63 5.90 -0.19 7.26
CA GLY A 63 5.83 -0.68 5.87
C GLY A 63 5.03 -1.98 5.70
N ALA A 64 4.93 -2.80 6.75
CA ALA A 64 4.13 -4.02 6.76
C ALA A 64 2.62 -3.75 6.62
N GLU A 65 2.13 -2.64 7.16
CA GLU A 65 0.71 -2.25 7.09
C GLU A 65 0.35 -1.80 5.68
N VAL A 66 1.22 -1.01 5.04
CA VAL A 66 1.10 -0.63 3.63
C VAL A 66 1.16 -1.88 2.73
N ALA A 67 2.11 -2.78 2.98
CA ALA A 67 2.26 -4.01 2.22
C ALA A 67 1.03 -4.92 2.34
N ALA A 68 0.42 -5.02 3.52
CA ALA A 68 -0.79 -5.80 3.74
C ALA A 68 -1.97 -5.28 2.91
N ALA A 69 -2.13 -3.96 2.81
CA ALA A 69 -3.20 -3.38 2.00
C ALA A 69 -2.95 -3.50 0.49
N VAL A 70 -1.70 -3.37 0.04
CA VAL A 70 -1.33 -3.67 -1.35
C VAL A 70 -1.63 -5.14 -1.66
N ALA A 71 -1.30 -6.05 -0.75
CA ALA A 71 -1.59 -7.48 -0.90
C ALA A 71 -3.11 -7.74 -0.97
N PHE A 72 -3.92 -7.04 -0.17
CA PHE A 72 -5.38 -7.10 -0.27
C PHE A 72 -5.88 -6.64 -1.64
N LEU A 73 -5.44 -5.48 -2.13
CA LEU A 73 -5.85 -4.95 -3.44
C LEU A 73 -5.44 -5.87 -4.61
N ALA A 74 -4.31 -6.57 -4.47
CA ALA A 74 -3.84 -7.56 -5.44
C ALA A 74 -4.57 -8.91 -5.33
N SER A 75 -5.26 -9.19 -4.22
CA SER A 75 -5.94 -10.46 -3.97
C SER A 75 -7.27 -10.60 -4.72
N HIS A 76 -7.83 -11.81 -4.73
CA HIS A 76 -9.18 -12.07 -5.22
C HIS A 76 -10.27 -11.43 -4.36
N ASP A 77 -10.01 -11.13 -3.09
CA ASP A 77 -11.00 -10.50 -2.21
C ASP A 77 -11.32 -9.06 -2.64
N ALA A 78 -10.44 -8.45 -3.43
CA ALA A 78 -10.61 -7.14 -4.05
C ALA A 78 -11.10 -7.23 -5.51
N SER A 79 -11.77 -8.32 -5.92
CA SER A 79 -12.13 -8.59 -7.32
C SER A 79 -12.99 -7.50 -7.98
N TYR A 80 -13.72 -6.71 -7.20
CA TYR A 80 -14.57 -5.62 -7.69
C TYR A 80 -14.07 -4.22 -7.31
N ILE A 81 -12.82 -4.12 -6.83
CA ILE A 81 -12.19 -2.86 -6.43
C ILE A 81 -11.17 -2.44 -7.50
N THR A 82 -11.53 -1.41 -8.25
CA THR A 82 -10.64 -0.76 -9.22
C THR A 82 -10.93 0.74 -9.26
N GLY A 83 -9.94 1.53 -9.66
CA GLY A 83 -10.01 2.99 -9.74
C GLY A 83 -10.05 3.71 -8.40
N GLN A 84 -9.71 3.02 -7.31
CA GLN A 84 -9.72 3.60 -5.96
C GLN A 84 -8.34 4.12 -5.56
N ASP A 85 -8.31 5.16 -4.73
CA ASP A 85 -7.15 5.55 -3.95
C ASP A 85 -7.39 5.14 -2.49
N LEU A 86 -6.58 4.21 -1.99
CA LEU A 86 -6.69 3.70 -0.64
C LEU A 86 -5.74 4.46 0.29
N VAL A 87 -6.32 5.31 1.14
CA VAL A 87 -5.56 6.04 2.16
C VAL A 87 -5.22 5.12 3.34
N ILE A 88 -3.95 5.08 3.73
CA ILE A 88 -3.44 4.24 4.84
C ILE A 88 -2.55 5.11 5.74
N ASP A 89 -3.18 5.92 6.56
CA ASP A 89 -2.51 7.01 7.26
C ASP A 89 -2.87 7.11 8.75
N GLY A 90 -3.52 6.09 9.30
CA GLY A 90 -4.01 6.09 10.68
C GLY A 90 -5.03 7.20 10.99
N GLY A 91 -5.69 7.74 9.96
CA GLY A 91 -6.69 8.80 10.06
C GLY A 91 -6.14 10.22 9.88
N LEU A 92 -4.88 10.38 9.47
CA LEU A 92 -4.22 11.68 9.34
C LEU A 92 -5.01 12.69 8.48
N VAL A 93 -5.48 12.27 7.30
CA VAL A 93 -6.22 13.13 6.35
C VAL A 93 -7.73 13.13 6.62
N GLY A 94 -8.29 12.01 7.10
CA GLY A 94 -9.71 11.88 7.44
C GLY A 94 -10.11 12.57 8.75
N SER A 95 -9.13 12.87 9.60
CA SER A 95 -9.26 13.72 10.78
C SER A 95 -9.42 15.17 10.34
N PHE A 96 -10.63 15.56 9.94
CA PHE A 96 -11.06 16.95 10.05
C PHE A 96 -11.57 17.17 11.47
N PRO A 97 -10.79 17.78 12.38
CA PRO A 97 -11.35 18.28 13.61
C PRO A 97 -12.19 19.49 13.25
N ASN A 98 -13.50 19.37 13.47
CA ASN A 98 -14.48 20.44 13.60
C ASN A 98 -13.84 21.81 13.93
N ARG A 99 -13.58 22.62 12.90
CA ARG A 99 -13.21 24.04 13.01
C ARG A 99 -14.30 24.87 12.37
#